data_AF-A0A5K1D8Z8-F1
#
_entry.id   AF-A0A5K1D8Z8-F1
#
_cell.length_a   1.000
_cell.length_b   1.000
_cell.length_c   1.000
_cell.angle_alpha   90.00
_cell.angle_beta   90.00
_cell.angle_gamma   90.00
#
_symmetry.space_group_name_H-M   'P 1'
#
loop_
_entity.id
_entity.type
_entity.pdbx_description
1 polymer ?
#
loop_
_entity_poly.entity_id
_entity_poly.type
_entity_poly.pdbx_seq_one_letter_code
_entity_poly.pdbx_strand_id
1 'polypeptide(L)' 'YHLKDVIIGKIYFLLVRIKIKNMELEIRRRESTGSGPNTYVETETLAKFELMDGAPVR' A
#
# COMPACT_ATOMS: atom_id res chain seq x y z
N TYR A 1 14.57 1.96 4.67
CA TYR A 1 14.56 3.10 3.74
C TYR A 1 14.86 4.36 4.51
N HIS A 2 15.98 5.03 4.19
CA HIS A 2 16.21 6.39 4.67
C HIS A 2 15.24 7.36 3.98
N LEU A 3 15.13 8.61 4.46
CA LEU A 3 14.14 9.60 3.97
C LEU A 3 14.27 9.98 2.48
N LYS A 4 15.36 9.58 1.83
CA LYS A 4 15.66 9.85 0.41
C LYS A 4 15.88 8.57 -0.40
N ASP A 5 15.53 7.43 0.17
CA ASP A 5 15.80 6.11 -0.39
C ASP A 5 14.74 5.77 -1.45
N VAL A 6 15.03 4.77 -2.28
CA VAL A 6 14.15 4.33 -3.36
C VAL A 6 13.67 2.91 -3.08
N ILE A 7 12.36 2.70 -3.11
CA ILE A 7 11.76 1.37 -3.03
C ILE A 7 11.77 0.77 -4.45
N ILE A 8 12.60 -0.25 -4.68
CA ILE A 8 12.66 -1.01 -5.93
C ILE A 8 11.99 -2.37 -5.71
N GLY A 9 11.02 -2.73 -6.54
CA GLY A 9 10.30 -3.99 -6.41
C GLY A 9 9.66 -4.44 -7.72
N LYS A 10 9.25 -5.71 -7.75
CA LYS A 10 8.51 -6.31 -8.86
C LYS A 10 7.42 -7.23 -8.31
N ILE A 11 6.22 -7.11 -8.87
CA ILE A 11 5.06 -7.93 -8.49
C ILE A 11 4.95 -9.08 -9.48
N TYR A 12 4.81 -10.29 -8.96
CA TYR A 12 4.63 -11.51 -9.76
C TYR A 12 3.27 -12.12 -9.45
N PHE A 13 2.52 -12.43 -10.51
CA PHE A 13 1.23 -13.10 -10.39
C PHE A 13 1.42 -14.61 -10.59
N LEU A 14 1.32 -15.38 -9.51
CA LEU A 14 1.47 -16.84 -9.57
C LEU A 14 0.22 -17.54 -10.11
N LEU A 15 -0.96 -17.08 -9.69
CA LEU A 15 -2.26 -17.62 -10.12
C LEU A 15 -3.33 -16.54 -9.98
N VAL A 16 -4.08 -16.28 -11.05
CA VAL A 16 -5.17 -15.30 -11.06
C VAL A 16 -6.48 -16.01 -11.42
N ARG A 17 -7.28 -16.38 -10.41
CA ARG A 17 -8.61 -17.02 -10.59
C ARG A 17 -9.78 -16.04 -10.49
N ILE A 18 -9.52 -14.82 -10.02
CA ILE A 18 -10.51 -13.76 -9.84
C ILE A 18 -10.09 -12.56 -10.69
N LYS A 19 -11.06 -11.91 -11.33
CA LYS A 19 -10.79 -10.68 -12.09
C LYS A 19 -10.35 -9.58 -11.13
N ILE A 20 -9.13 -9.09 -11.32
CA ILE A 20 -8.61 -7.92 -10.61
C ILE A 20 -9.12 -6.70 -11.36
N LYS A 21 -9.72 -5.75 -10.62
CA LYS A 21 -10.20 -4.49 -11.19
C LYS A 21 -9.05 -3.49 -11.28
N ASN A 22 -8.51 -3.09 -10.14
CA ASN A 22 -7.38 -2.16 -10.05
C ASN A 22 -6.38 -2.71 -9.03
N MET A 23 -5.12 -2.30 -9.15
CA MET A 23 -4.08 -2.51 -8.13
C MET A 23 -3.30 -1.21 -7.92
N GLU A 24 -3.00 -0.91 -6.67
CA GLU A 24 -2.23 0.26 -6.27
C GLU A 24 -1.33 -0.06 -5.07
N LEU A 25 -0.25 0.70 -4.92
CA LEU A 25 0.66 0.68 -3.79
C LEU A 25 0.53 2.00 -3.03
N GLU A 26 0.23 1.92 -1.75
CA GLU A 26 0.11 3.09 -0.89
C GLU A 26 1.21 3.14 0.17
N ILE A 27 1.72 4.35 0.43
CA ILE A 27 2.53 4.65 1.61
C ILE A 27 1.60 5.32 2.62
N ARG A 28 1.36 4.67 3.75
CA ARG A 28 0.49 5.18 4.82
C ARG A 28 1.29 5.50 6.07
N ARG A 29 1.00 6.67 6.66
CA ARG A 29 1.46 7.04 7.99
C ARG A 29 0.38 6.70 8.97
N ARG A 30 0.74 5.95 10.01
CA ARG A 30 -0.15 5.66 11.14
C ARG A 30 0.45 6.29 12.39
N GLU A 31 -0.27 7.23 12.97
CA GLU A 31 0.06 7.83 14.25
C GLU A 31 -0.82 7.21 15.34
N SER A 32 -0.26 6.99 16.53
CA SER A 32 -1.02 6.52 17.69
C SER A 32 -0.65 7.36 18.91
N THR A 33 -1.66 7.96 19.53
CA THR A 33 -1.50 8.96 20.58
C THR A 33 -2.32 8.57 21.80
N GLY A 34 -1.83 8.86 23.00
CA GLY A 34 -2.46 8.48 24.26
C GLY A 34 -1.87 7.21 24.86
N SER A 35 -2.39 6.80 26.02
CA SER A 35 -1.93 5.61 26.74
C SER A 35 -3.10 4.84 27.34
N GLY A 36 -2.95 3.51 27.41
CA GLY A 36 -3.98 2.63 27.95
C GLY A 36 -5.29 2.70 27.15
N PRO A 37 -6.46 2.74 27.82
CA PRO A 37 -7.77 2.78 27.17
C PRO A 37 -7.99 4.00 26.26
N ASN A 38 -7.23 5.08 26.47
CA ASN A 38 -7.38 6.34 25.75
C ASN A 38 -6.44 6.43 24.54
N THR A 39 -6.16 5.31 23.88
CA THR A 39 -5.33 5.30 22.67
C THR A 39 -6.17 5.72 21.46
N TYR A 40 -5.76 6.78 20.80
CA TYR A 40 -6.28 7.24 19.52
C TYR A 40 -5.34 6.83 18.39
N VAL A 41 -5.89 6.45 17.24
CA VAL A 41 -5.11 6.05 16.06
C VAL A 41 -5.56 6.85 14.86
N GLU A 42 -4.63 7.56 14.25
CA GLU A 42 -4.84 8.28 13.01
C GLU A 42 -4.10 7.57 11.87
N THR A 43 -4.70 7.50 10.69
CA THR A 43 -4.06 6.93 9.51
C THR A 43 -4.26 7.82 8.30
N GLU A 44 -3.15 8.22 7.69
CA GLU A 44 -3.09 9.09 6.53
C GLU A 44 -2.39 8.37 5.37
N THR A 45 -2.93 8.51 4.16
CA THR A 45 -2.28 8.02 2.94
C THR A 45 -1.38 9.13 2.40
N LEU A 46 -0.06 8.95 2.53
CA LEU A 46 0.96 9.93 2.12
C LEU A 46 1.24 9.89 0.61
N ALA A 47 1.18 8.70 0.01
CA ALA A 47 1.39 8.53 -1.42
C ALA A 47 0.58 7.33 -1.92
N LYS A 48 0.08 7.43 -3.15
CA LYS A 48 -0.59 6.36 -3.89
C LYS A 48 0.08 6.21 -5.25
N PHE A 49 0.48 5.00 -5.58
CA PHE A 49 1.06 4.62 -6.85
C PHE A 49 0.14 3.61 -7.53
N GLU A 50 -0.48 4.00 -8.64
CA GLU A 50 -1.27 3.07 -9.45
C GLU A 50 -0.34 2.06 -10.12
N LEU A 51 -0.68 0.77 -10.01
CA LEU A 51 0.17 -0.32 -10.51
C LEU A 51 -0.46 -1.02 -11.71
N MET A 52 -1.79 -1.15 -11.75
CA MET A 52 -2.48 -1.89 -12.80
C MET A 52 -3.95 -1.46 -12.89
N ASP A 53 -4.45 -1.36 -14.12
CA ASP A 53 -5.86 -1.27 -14.46
C ASP A 53 -6.26 -2.53 -15.24
N GLY A 54 -7.12 -3.35 -14.65
CA GLY A 54 -7.58 -4.63 -15.17
C GLY A 54 -6.79 -5.86 -14.71
N ALA A 55 -6.97 -6.98 -15.42
CA ALA A 55 -6.29 -8.24 -15.11
C ALA A 55 -4.86 -8.24 -15.69
N PRO A 56 -3.87 -8.82 -15.00
CA PRO A 56 -2.52 -8.91 -15.54
C PRO A 56 -2.54 -9.77 -16.80
N VAL A 57 -2.13 -9.18 -17.92
CA VAL A 57 -2.02 -9.85 -19.21
C VAL A 57 -0.66 -10.57 -19.25
N ARG A 58 -0.61 -11.78 -19.82
CA ARG A 58 0.60 -12.63 -19.86
C ARG A 58 1.82 -11.93 -20.42
#